data_AF-A0A126QE29-F1
#
_entry.id   AF-A0A126QE29-F1
#
_cell.length_a   1.000
_cell.length_b   1.000
_cell.length_c   1.000
_cell.angle_alpha   90.00
_cell.angle_beta   90.00
_cell.angle_gamma   90.00
#
_symmetry.space_group_name_H-M   'P 1'
#
loop_
_entity.id
_entity.type
_entity.pdbx_description
1 polymer ?
#
loop_
_entity_poly.entity_id
_entity_poly.type
_entity_poly.pdbx_seq_one_letter_code
_entity_poly.pdbx_strand_id
1 'polypeptide(L)'
;MLIVIIKKLFLLLALILFSLVILALISYQRLPTSDRPISTHPPLNPNGLLARHILPQVAQHPNLTGLYPLGDGKDAFLARLALSEHAEHTLDLQYYIWHNDVSGHLLLQSLYKAAQSAE
;
A
#
# COMPACT_ATOMS: atom_id res chain seq x y z
N MET A 1 -1.87 -55.66 -27.68
CA MET A 1 -2.55 -55.05 -26.52
C MET A 1 -1.77 -53.86 -25.93
N LEU A 2 -0.48 -54.04 -25.59
CA LEU A 2 0.37 -52.99 -25.01
C LEU A 2 0.49 -51.70 -25.84
N ILE A 3 0.72 -51.80 -27.16
CA ILE A 3 0.85 -50.63 -28.06
C ILE A 3 -0.43 -49.79 -28.10
N VAL A 4 -1.61 -50.43 -28.04
CA VAL A 4 -2.91 -49.74 -28.04
C VAL A 4 -3.11 -48.99 -26.72
N ILE A 5 -2.68 -49.57 -25.59
CA ILE A 5 -2.73 -48.94 -24.27
C ILE A 5 -1.80 -47.72 -24.22
N ILE A 6 -0.56 -47.85 -24.72
CA ILE A 6 0.40 -46.75 -24.78
C ILE A 6 -0.14 -45.59 -25.64
N LYS A 7 -0.74 -45.88 -26.80
CA LYS A 7 -1.37 -44.84 -27.64
C LYS A 7 -2.52 -44.12 -26.94
N LYS A 8 -3.37 -44.85 -26.20
CA LYS A 8 -4.46 -44.26 -25.41
C LYS A 8 -3.94 -43.38 -24.28
N LEU A 9 -2.89 -43.81 -23.57
CA LEU A 9 -2.27 -43.04 -22.50
C LEU A 9 -1.62 -41.76 -23.03
N PHE A 10 -0.94 -41.83 -24.17
CA PHE A 10 -0.36 -40.67 -24.83
C PHE A 10 -1.42 -39.65 -25.26
N LEU A 11 -2.53 -40.12 -25.87
CA LEU A 11 -3.65 -39.25 -26.24
C LEU A 11 -4.30 -38.59 -25.02
N LEU A 12 -4.48 -39.32 -23.92
CA LEU A 12 -5.00 -38.77 -22.67
C LEU A 12 -4.09 -37.67 -22.12
N LEU A 13 -2.77 -37.92 -22.07
CA LEU A 13 -1.78 -36.95 -21.59
C LEU A 13 -1.79 -35.68 -22.45
N ALA A 14 -1.84 -35.82 -23.77
CA ALA A 14 -1.92 -34.70 -24.69
C ALA A 14 -3.20 -33.87 -24.49
N LEU A 15 -4.33 -34.52 -24.23
CA LEU A 15 -5.61 -33.85 -23.97
C LEU A 15 -5.61 -33.10 -22.63
N ILE A 16 -4.98 -33.68 -21.60
CA ILE A 16 -4.79 -33.01 -20.30
C ILE A 16 -3.89 -31.77 -20.47
N LEU A 17 -2.76 -31.92 -21.18
CA LEU A 17 -1.84 -30.80 -21.42
C LEU A 17 -2.55 -29.66 -22.19
N PHE A 18 -3.32 -30.02 -23.22
CA PHE A 18 -4.09 -29.06 -24.00
C PHE A 18 -5.16 -28.35 -23.17
N SER A 19 -5.87 -29.08 -22.31
CA SER A 19 -6.84 -28.51 -21.38
C SER A 19 -6.17 -27.55 -20.38
N LEU A 20 -4.99 -27.89 -19.84
CA LEU A 20 -4.23 -27.01 -18.94
C LEU A 20 -3.79 -25.72 -19.63
N VAL A 21 -3.32 -25.80 -20.88
CA VAL A 21 -2.95 -24.62 -21.67
C VAL A 21 -4.15 -23.72 -21.92
N ILE A 22 -5.31 -24.29 -22.29
CA ILE A 22 -6.55 -23.52 -22.45
C ILE A 22 -6.95 -22.85 -21.13
N LEU A 23 -6.89 -23.58 -20.02
CA LEU A 23 -7.25 -23.03 -18.70
C LEU A 23 -6.32 -21.88 -18.29
N ALA A 24 -5.01 -21.99 -18.56
CA ALA A 24 -4.05 -20.93 -18.30
C ALA A 24 -4.32 -19.67 -19.15
N LEU A 25 -4.72 -19.85 -20.42
CA LEU A 25 -5.05 -18.73 -21.31
C LEU A 25 -6.35 -18.03 -20.92
N ILE A 26 -7.37 -18.76 -20.48
CA ILE A 26 -8.66 -18.19 -20.07
C ILE A 26 -8.58 -17.54 -18.67
N SER A 27 -7.72 -18.05 -17.78
CA SER A 27 -7.53 -17.49 -16.44
C SER A 27 -6.63 -16.25 -16.40
N TYR A 28 -5.97 -15.91 -17.51
CA TYR A 28 -5.15 -14.71 -17.59
C TYR A 28 -6.01 -13.44 -17.55
N GLN A 29 -6.01 -12.76 -16.40
CA GLN A 29 -6.54 -11.40 -16.29
C GLN A 29 -5.39 -10.40 -16.33
N ARG A 30 -5.47 -9.41 -17.25
CA ARG A 30 -4.55 -8.27 -17.24
C ARG A 30 -4.82 -7.44 -15.98
N LEU A 31 -3.76 -6.93 -15.35
CA LEU A 31 -3.94 -5.93 -14.30
C LEU A 31 -4.74 -4.74 -14.87
N PRO A 32 -5.71 -4.20 -14.13
CA PRO A 32 -6.43 -3.02 -14.56
C PRO A 32 -5.41 -1.90 -14.82
N THR A 33 -5.47 -1.29 -16.01
CA THR A 33 -4.76 -0.05 -16.26
C THR A 33 -5.41 1.04 -15.44
N SER A 34 -4.60 1.71 -14.63
CA SER A 34 -5.06 2.69 -13.68
C SER A 34 -4.88 4.09 -14.28
N ASP A 35 -5.95 4.66 -14.83
CA ASP A 35 -6.01 6.08 -15.24
C ASP A 35 -6.15 7.01 -14.00
N ARG A 36 -5.42 6.70 -12.93
CA ARG A 36 -5.48 7.48 -11.70
C ARG A 36 -4.83 8.84 -11.96
N PRO A 37 -5.50 9.95 -11.60
CA PRO A 37 -4.88 11.26 -11.67
C PRO A 37 -3.64 11.29 -10.78
N ILE A 38 -2.63 12.06 -11.21
CA ILE A 38 -1.41 12.28 -10.43
C ILE A 38 -1.78 12.97 -9.13
N SER A 39 -1.38 12.40 -7.99
CA SER A 39 -1.56 13.06 -6.70
C SER A 39 -0.61 14.25 -6.60
N THR A 40 -1.15 15.42 -6.25
CA THR A 40 -0.37 16.62 -6.01
C THR A 40 -0.47 16.98 -4.52
N HIS A 41 0.62 17.52 -3.98
CA HIS A 41 0.67 18.00 -2.61
C HIS A 41 1.00 19.51 -2.61
N PRO A 42 0.56 20.27 -1.59
CA PRO A 42 1.02 21.64 -1.44
C PRO A 42 2.54 21.73 -1.27
N PRO A 43 3.14 22.89 -1.59
CA PRO A 43 4.57 23.07 -1.40
C PRO A 43 4.95 22.91 0.07
N LEU A 44 6.13 22.33 0.32
CA LEU A 44 6.67 22.18 1.66
C LEU A 44 6.86 23.55 2.32
N ASN A 45 6.36 23.71 3.54
CA ASN A 45 6.72 24.84 4.40
C ASN A 45 7.96 24.47 5.24
N PRO A 46 9.15 25.02 4.96
CA PRO A 46 10.38 24.69 5.70
C PRO A 46 10.35 25.18 7.15
N ASN A 47 9.45 26.10 7.49
CA ASN A 47 9.28 26.60 8.85
C ASN A 47 8.33 25.77 9.71
N GLY A 48 7.64 24.78 9.11
CA GLY A 48 6.76 23.91 9.86
C GLY A 48 7.52 23.05 10.88
N LEU A 49 6.86 22.69 11.98
CA LEU A 49 7.49 21.97 13.08
C LEU A 49 8.15 20.68 12.60
N LEU A 50 7.44 19.87 11.82
CA LEU A 50 7.98 18.60 11.30
C LEU A 50 9.15 18.81 10.33
N ALA A 51 9.04 19.83 9.46
CA ALA A 51 10.09 20.16 8.49
C ALA A 51 11.40 20.55 9.19
N ARG A 52 11.32 21.35 10.26
CA ARG A 52 12.49 21.76 11.05
C ARG A 52 13.25 20.60 11.69
N HIS A 53 12.55 19.51 12.02
CA HIS A 53 13.18 18.32 12.61
C HIS A 53 13.73 17.36 11.54
N ILE A 54 13.03 17.20 10.40
CA ILE A 54 13.40 16.22 9.38
C ILE A 54 14.43 16.77 8.37
N LEU A 55 14.35 18.04 7.96
CA LEU A 55 15.25 18.61 6.96
C LEU A 55 16.75 18.48 7.32
N PRO A 56 17.19 18.68 8.58
CA PRO A 56 18.58 18.42 8.96
C PRO A 56 18.99 16.96 8.78
N GLN A 57 18.10 16.01 9.10
CA GLN A 57 18.37 14.58 8.95
C GLN A 57 18.48 14.19 7.47
N VAL A 58 17.64 14.77 6.61
CA VAL A 58 17.71 14.56 5.16
C VAL A 58 19.05 15.09 4.61
N ALA A 59 19.48 16.28 5.05
CA ALA A 59 20.76 16.85 4.63
C ALA A 59 21.97 16.01 5.07
N GLN A 60 21.88 15.33 6.22
CA GLN A 60 22.93 14.43 6.72
C GLN A 60 22.98 13.09 5.97
N HIS A 61 21.91 12.68 5.29
CA HIS A 61 21.80 11.38 4.64
C HIS A 61 21.37 11.50 3.15
N PRO A 62 22.14 12.21 2.30
CA PRO A 62 21.73 12.54 0.93
C PRO A 62 21.56 11.31 0.02
N ASN A 63 22.14 10.16 0.41
CA ASN A 63 22.09 8.92 -0.35
C ASN A 63 21.00 7.95 0.15
N LEU A 64 20.18 8.35 1.12
CA LEU A 64 19.10 7.52 1.67
C LEU A 64 17.73 8.07 1.25
N THR A 65 16.73 7.18 1.21
CA THR A 65 15.38 7.49 0.73
C THR A 65 14.46 8.12 1.78
N GLY A 66 14.93 8.30 3.02
CA GLY A 66 14.12 8.83 4.13
C GLY A 66 13.03 7.88 4.64
N LEU A 67 13.06 6.60 4.22
CA LEU A 67 12.12 5.58 4.70
C LEU A 67 12.52 5.07 6.09
N TYR A 68 11.56 5.05 7.01
CA TYR A 68 11.73 4.48 8.35
C TYR A 68 10.75 3.32 8.56
N PRO A 69 11.21 2.07 8.66
CA PRO A 69 10.34 0.92 8.84
C PRO A 69 9.79 0.85 10.27
N LEU A 70 8.49 0.63 10.41
CA LEU A 70 7.81 0.40 11.69
C LEU A 70 7.43 -1.08 11.77
N GLY A 71 8.19 -1.86 12.55
CA GLY A 71 8.03 -3.31 12.64
C GLY A 71 6.95 -3.76 13.62
N ASP A 72 6.57 -2.91 14.58
CA ASP A 72 5.52 -3.19 15.57
C ASP A 72 4.24 -2.40 15.28
N GLY A 73 3.10 -3.06 15.44
CA GLY A 73 1.79 -2.46 15.17
C GLY A 73 1.44 -1.29 16.10
N LYS A 74 1.90 -1.31 17.36
CA LYS A 74 1.66 -0.23 18.32
C LYS A 74 2.50 0.99 17.97
N ASP A 75 3.78 0.79 17.66
CA ASP A 75 4.65 1.87 17.20
C ASP A 75 4.09 2.50 15.92
N ALA A 76 3.63 1.68 14.99
CA ALA A 76 3.00 2.14 13.76
C ALA A 76 1.69 2.91 14.01
N PHE A 77 0.90 2.49 14.99
CA PHE A 77 -0.33 3.20 15.38
C PHE A 77 -0.01 4.56 16.05
N LEU A 78 0.93 4.57 17.00
CA LEU A 78 1.36 5.79 17.69
C LEU A 78 1.99 6.80 16.72
N ALA A 79 2.80 6.34 15.77
CA ALA A 79 3.37 7.21 14.73
C ALA A 79 2.26 7.90 13.91
N ARG A 80 1.19 7.19 13.54
CA ARG A 80 0.04 7.78 12.83
C ARG A 80 -0.70 8.81 13.66
N LEU A 81 -0.95 8.51 14.94
CA LEU A 81 -1.56 9.48 15.86
C LEU A 81 -0.70 10.73 16.00
N ALA A 82 0.61 10.56 16.23
CA ALA A 82 1.54 11.68 16.37
C ALA A 82 1.59 12.54 15.10
N LEU A 83 1.65 11.93 13.92
CA LEU A 83 1.62 12.66 12.65
C LEU A 83 0.30 13.40 12.42
N SER A 84 -0.82 12.79 12.78
CA SER A 84 -2.15 13.43 12.70
C SER A 84 -2.25 14.62 13.65
N GLU A 85 -1.82 14.47 14.91
CA GLU A 85 -1.91 15.53 15.93
C GLU A 85 -0.98 16.72 15.65
N HIS A 86 0.11 16.52 14.92
CA HIS A 86 1.08 17.57 14.58
C HIS A 86 0.97 18.06 13.13
N ALA A 87 -0.11 17.71 12.43
CA ALA A 87 -0.36 18.20 11.08
C ALA A 87 -0.71 19.70 11.12
N GLU A 88 0.10 20.54 10.47
CA GLU A 88 -0.08 22.00 10.47
C GLU A 88 -0.82 22.54 9.25
N HIS A 89 -0.61 21.96 8.06
CA HIS A 89 -1.12 22.51 6.80
C HIS A 89 -2.00 21.52 6.05
N THR A 90 -1.52 20.29 5.88
CA THR A 90 -2.24 19.23 5.18
C THR A 90 -1.97 17.89 5.81
N LEU A 91 -2.95 17.01 5.71
CA LEU A 91 -2.83 15.62 6.11
C LEU A 91 -3.43 14.73 5.00
N ASP A 92 -2.59 13.88 4.40
CA ASP A 92 -2.99 12.91 3.38
C ASP A 92 -2.95 11.49 3.97
N LEU A 93 -4.03 10.74 3.79
CA LEU A 93 -4.22 9.41 4.36
C LEU A 93 -4.61 8.41 3.28
N GLN A 94 -3.82 7.34 3.17
CA GLN A 94 -4.15 6.20 2.34
C GLN A 94 -4.31 4.94 3.19
N TYR A 95 -5.54 4.43 3.25
CA TYR A 95 -5.90 3.24 4.04
C TYR A 95 -6.60 2.22 3.15
N TYR A 96 -6.15 0.98 3.25
CA TYR A 96 -6.84 -0.14 2.60
C TYR A 96 -8.07 -0.59 3.40
N ILE A 97 -7.95 -0.63 4.74
CA ILE A 97 -9.04 -1.03 5.64
C ILE A 97 -9.06 -0.10 6.85
N TRP A 98 -10.27 0.34 7.21
CA TRP A 98 -10.56 1.06 8.44
C TRP A 98 -11.57 0.26 9.26
N HIS A 99 -11.18 -0.15 10.47
CA HIS A 99 -12.05 -0.96 11.33
C HIS A 99 -12.86 -0.11 12.30
N ASN A 100 -14.08 -0.56 12.59
CA ASN A 100 -14.94 0.01 13.62
C ASN A 100 -14.57 -0.56 15.00
N ASP A 101 -13.34 -0.30 15.46
CA ASP A 101 -12.80 -0.75 16.74
C ASP A 101 -12.13 0.40 17.51
N VAL A 102 -11.58 0.11 18.69
CA VAL A 102 -10.92 1.10 19.55
C VAL A 102 -9.82 1.85 18.80
N SER A 103 -8.99 1.15 18.03
CA SER A 103 -7.87 1.78 17.31
C SER A 103 -8.38 2.69 16.19
N GLY A 104 -9.38 2.24 15.43
CA GLY A 104 -10.03 3.03 14.40
C GLY A 104 -10.75 4.26 14.96
N HIS A 105 -11.39 4.16 16.13
CA HIS A 105 -12.07 5.29 16.77
C HIS A 105 -11.08 6.34 17.26
N LEU A 106 -9.99 5.90 17.91
CA LEU A 106 -8.94 6.80 18.38
C LEU A 106 -8.26 7.54 17.22
N LEU A 107 -7.96 6.84 16.13
CA LEU A 107 -7.40 7.47 14.94
C LEU A 107 -8.41 8.44 14.31
N LEU A 108 -9.69 8.09 14.21
CA LEU A 108 -10.72 8.99 13.68
C LEU A 108 -10.82 10.27 14.52
N GLN A 109 -10.79 10.13 15.84
CA GLN A 109 -10.82 11.27 16.75
C GLN A 109 -9.61 12.18 16.57
N SER A 110 -8.41 11.60 16.39
CA SER A 110 -7.19 12.38 16.12
C SER A 110 -7.31 13.16 14.80
N LEU A 111 -7.80 12.52 13.74
CA LEU A 111 -8.02 13.16 12.45
C LEU A 111 -9.06 14.28 12.51
N TYR A 112 -10.14 14.05 13.25
CA TYR A 112 -11.18 15.04 13.44
C TYR A 112 -10.65 16.28 14.16
N LYS A 113 -9.83 16.09 15.21
CA LYS A 113 -9.15 17.20 15.90
C LYS A 113 -8.21 17.97 14.97
N ALA A 114 -7.43 17.26 14.16
CA ALA A 114 -6.52 17.88 13.19
C ALA A 114 -7.28 18.73 12.15
N ALA A 115 -8.44 18.25 11.70
CA ALA A 115 -9.30 19.00 10.78
C ALA A 115 -9.89 20.26 11.43
N GLN A 116 -10.27 20.20 12.72
CA GLN A 116 -10.77 21.37 13.45
C GLN A 116 -9.70 22.45 13.67
N SER A 117 -8.44 22.06 13.85
CA SER A 117 -7.34 23.01 14.01
C SER A 117 -6.88 23.67 12.72
N ALA A 118 -7.41 23.24 11.56
CA ALA A 118 -7.05 23.78 10.25
C ALA A 118 -7.96 24.95 9.79
N GLU A 119 -8.99 25.29 10.57
CA GLU A 119 -9.84 26.50 10.39
C GLU A 119 -9.28 27.71 11.17
#